data_AF-A0A5E4KZZ4-F1
#
_entry.id   AF-A0A5E4KZZ4-F1
#
_cell.length_a   1.000
_cell.length_b   1.000
_cell.length_c   1.000
_cell.angle_alpha   90.00
_cell.angle_beta   90.00
_cell.angle_gamma   90.00
#
_symmetry.space_group_name_H-M   'P 1'
#
loop_
_entity.id
_entity.type
_entity.pdbx_description
1 polymer ?
#
loop_
_entity_poly.entity_id
_entity_poly.type
_entity_poly.pdbx_seq_one_letter_code
_entity_poly.pdbx_strand_id
1 'polypeptide(L)'
;MAAADEFIKYSIMTLEVNFGQLSYEIINKVCSKKKLDEKSNINDFIEFIDLVETSIGMLSGKKRAGNICNDLREKANEIKENEKVHDISLSNDIDEEINTFLTNKTLPTESDIADYSKYITLKYGVSTKKIEKEIIEKIKLKVKEIIGGKKIDGEIKRFLTRYPQPTQTDVNDFINYIHLLKLNFQEEKLRQLIEKERLFRKFHEPIEAVETSELDHFVDFIKNHPEKKEIKKAMQKQELSYLIKDESGVSDDLLSEFKELATPNERDMRDTLEGLGLKHLIRKK
;
A
#
# COMPACT_ATOMS: atom_id res chain seq x y z
N MET A 1 -8.02 -28.81 -3.50
CA MET A 1 -9.15 -29.55 -2.87
C MET A 1 -9.79 -28.55 -1.92
N ALA A 2 -11.12 -28.35 -1.96
CA ALA A 2 -11.75 -27.29 -1.18
C ALA A 2 -11.58 -27.55 0.34
N ALA A 3 -11.33 -26.49 1.11
CA ALA A 3 -11.12 -26.56 2.56
C ALA A 3 -12.25 -27.29 3.30
N ALA A 4 -13.50 -27.07 2.86
CA ALA A 4 -14.68 -27.77 3.37
C ALA A 4 -14.65 -29.29 3.11
N ASP A 5 -14.22 -29.73 1.92
CA ASP A 5 -14.14 -31.15 1.57
C ASP A 5 -13.03 -31.86 2.36
N GLU A 6 -11.89 -31.19 2.54
CA GLU A 6 -10.80 -31.68 3.39
C GLU A 6 -11.26 -31.87 4.83
N PHE A 7 -11.96 -30.87 5.38
CA PHE A 7 -12.47 -30.91 6.74
C PHE A 7 -13.53 -32.02 6.94
N ILE A 8 -14.46 -32.19 6.00
CA ILE A 8 -15.47 -33.25 6.05
C ILE A 8 -14.79 -34.62 6.00
N LYS A 9 -13.81 -34.81 5.10
CA LYS A 9 -13.04 -36.04 5.01
C LYS A 9 -12.29 -36.35 6.30
N TYR A 10 -11.65 -35.35 6.90
CA TYR A 10 -10.98 -35.49 8.18
C TYR A 10 -11.97 -35.88 9.30
N SER A 11 -13.14 -35.24 9.33
CA SER A 11 -14.19 -35.55 10.30
C SER A 11 -14.67 -36.99 10.21
N ILE A 12 -14.83 -37.52 8.99
CA ILE A 12 -15.16 -38.93 8.76
C ILE A 12 -14.06 -39.83 9.30
N MET A 13 -12.80 -39.58 8.96
CA MET A 13 -11.67 -40.41 9.41
C MET A 13 -11.54 -40.44 10.95
N THR A 14 -11.65 -39.28 11.60
CA THR A 14 -11.59 -39.16 13.06
C THR A 14 -12.73 -39.92 13.76
N LEU A 15 -13.93 -39.86 13.19
CA LEU A 15 -15.08 -40.60 13.69
C LEU A 15 -14.99 -42.10 13.38
N GLU A 16 -14.44 -42.50 12.24
CA GLU A 16 -14.32 -43.89 11.83
C GLU A 16 -13.45 -44.69 12.82
N VAL A 17 -12.39 -44.08 13.37
CA VAL A 17 -11.57 -44.67 14.44
C VAL A 17 -12.38 -45.03 15.69
N ASN A 18 -13.45 -44.27 15.98
CA ASN A 18 -14.24 -44.41 17.21
C ASN A 18 -15.57 -45.15 17.01
N PHE A 19 -16.16 -45.05 15.82
CA PHE A 19 -17.52 -45.50 15.52
C PHE A 19 -17.62 -46.39 14.29
N GLY A 20 -16.51 -46.66 13.59
CA GLY A 20 -16.49 -47.51 12.39
C GLY A 20 -17.40 -46.96 11.29
N GLN A 21 -18.18 -47.84 10.66
CA GLN A 21 -19.06 -47.49 9.54
C GLN A 21 -20.15 -46.46 9.90
N LEU A 22 -20.53 -46.35 11.19
CA LEU A 22 -21.51 -45.35 11.64
C LEU A 22 -21.03 -43.91 11.46
N SER A 23 -19.72 -43.68 11.32
CA SER A 23 -19.12 -42.37 11.07
C SER A 23 -19.71 -41.67 9.83
N TYR A 24 -19.86 -42.40 8.73
CA TYR A 24 -20.43 -41.89 7.48
C TYR A 24 -21.90 -41.47 7.66
N GLU A 25 -22.69 -42.28 8.37
CA GLU A 25 -24.10 -41.95 8.64
C GLU A 25 -24.24 -40.70 9.51
N ILE A 26 -23.38 -40.57 10.54
CA ILE A 26 -23.35 -39.41 11.42
C ILE A 26 -23.00 -38.16 10.62
N ILE A 27 -21.93 -38.20 9.83
CA ILE A 27 -21.50 -37.04 9.03
C ILE A 27 -22.53 -36.68 7.97
N ASN A 28 -23.09 -37.65 7.24
CA ASN A 28 -24.14 -37.36 6.26
C ASN A 28 -25.37 -36.71 6.90
N LYS A 29 -25.76 -37.18 8.10
CA LYS A 29 -26.86 -36.56 8.87
C LYS A 29 -26.52 -35.14 9.30
N VAL A 30 -25.28 -34.86 9.69
CA VAL A 30 -24.85 -33.48 10.02
C VAL A 30 -24.80 -32.61 8.77
N CYS A 31 -24.23 -33.10 7.66
CA CYS A 31 -24.17 -32.39 6.37
C CYS A 31 -25.55 -32.01 5.82
N SER A 32 -26.58 -32.82 6.09
CA SER A 32 -27.97 -32.48 5.71
C SER A 32 -28.57 -31.32 6.54
N LYS A 33 -27.99 -31.01 7.71
CA LYS A 33 -28.41 -29.89 8.58
C LYS A 33 -27.55 -28.65 8.40
N LYS A 34 -26.22 -28.83 8.29
CA LYS A 34 -25.25 -27.77 8.07
C LYS A 34 -24.32 -28.21 6.96
N LYS A 35 -24.52 -27.63 5.78
CA LYS A 35 -23.64 -27.86 4.63
C LYS A 35 -22.46 -26.92 4.74
N LEU A 36 -21.25 -27.48 4.71
CA LEU A 36 -20.03 -26.70 4.53
C LEU A 36 -19.73 -26.58 3.03
N ASP A 37 -19.24 -25.43 2.64
CA ASP A 37 -18.84 -25.08 1.29
C ASP A 37 -17.63 -24.13 1.31
N GLU A 38 -17.17 -23.71 0.14
CA GLU A 38 -16.02 -22.80 -0.02
C GLU A 38 -16.22 -21.40 0.60
N LYS A 39 -17.46 -21.03 0.98
CA LYS A 39 -17.77 -19.74 1.62
C LYS A 39 -17.96 -19.86 3.13
N SER A 40 -17.85 -21.07 3.66
CA SER A 40 -18.06 -21.35 5.08
C SER A 40 -16.95 -20.71 5.91
N ASN A 41 -17.34 -19.94 6.92
CA ASN A 41 -16.41 -19.31 7.85
C ASN A 41 -16.21 -20.19 9.10
N ILE A 42 -15.28 -19.81 9.98
CA ILE A 42 -14.97 -20.61 11.18
C ILE A 42 -16.17 -20.93 12.07
N ASN A 43 -17.18 -20.04 12.13
CA ASN A 43 -18.38 -20.28 12.93
C ASN A 43 -19.22 -21.38 12.28
N ASP A 44 -19.25 -21.47 10.94
CA ASP A 44 -19.93 -22.55 10.24
C ASP A 44 -19.29 -23.91 10.57
N PHE A 45 -17.96 -23.96 10.65
CA PHE A 45 -17.22 -25.16 11.09
C PHE A 45 -17.52 -25.49 12.56
N ILE A 46 -17.56 -24.51 13.45
CA ILE A 46 -17.88 -24.72 14.87
C ILE A 46 -19.31 -25.25 15.03
N GLU A 47 -20.29 -24.64 14.36
CA GLU A 47 -21.69 -25.11 14.38
C GLU A 47 -21.81 -26.54 13.83
N PHE A 48 -21.06 -26.87 12.77
CA PHE A 48 -20.97 -28.23 12.25
C PHE A 48 -20.43 -29.20 13.30
N ILE A 49 -19.33 -28.85 13.98
CA ILE A 49 -18.72 -29.66 15.04
C ILE A 49 -19.68 -29.86 16.21
N ASP A 50 -20.43 -28.84 16.61
CA ASP A 50 -21.38 -28.94 17.72
C ASP A 50 -22.55 -29.90 17.40
N LEU A 51 -22.97 -29.96 16.13
CA LEU A 51 -23.93 -30.95 15.64
C LEU A 51 -23.36 -32.38 15.64
N VAL A 52 -22.07 -32.53 15.32
CA VAL A 52 -21.35 -33.80 15.46
C VAL A 52 -21.28 -34.21 16.93
N GLU A 53 -20.87 -33.29 17.82
CA GLU A 53 -20.72 -33.53 19.26
C GLU A 53 -22.04 -33.98 19.88
N THR A 54 -23.14 -33.33 19.50
CA THR A 54 -24.50 -33.71 19.94
C THR A 54 -24.85 -35.12 19.47
N SER A 55 -24.51 -35.47 18.24
CA SER A 55 -24.84 -36.77 17.64
C SER A 55 -24.04 -37.91 18.29
N ILE A 56 -22.75 -37.71 18.54
CA ILE A 56 -21.88 -38.73 19.14
C ILE A 56 -21.92 -38.74 20.67
N GLY A 57 -22.39 -37.65 21.29
CA GLY A 57 -22.58 -37.54 22.74
C GLY A 57 -23.59 -38.53 23.27
N MET A 58 -24.63 -38.85 22.49
CA MET A 58 -25.60 -39.90 22.82
C MET A 58 -24.99 -41.30 22.74
N LEU A 59 -23.94 -41.50 21.94
CA LEU A 59 -23.34 -42.82 21.67
C LEU A 59 -22.15 -43.13 22.58
N SER A 60 -21.30 -42.13 22.84
CA SER A 60 -20.02 -42.30 23.55
C SER A 60 -19.95 -41.59 24.90
N GLY A 61 -20.99 -40.83 25.25
CA GLY A 61 -21.04 -39.99 26.44
C GLY A 61 -20.37 -38.63 26.24
N LYS A 62 -20.91 -37.61 26.91
CA LYS A 62 -20.53 -36.19 26.72
C LYS A 62 -19.03 -35.92 26.83
N LYS A 63 -18.34 -36.56 27.78
CA LYS A 63 -16.90 -36.35 28.00
C LYS A 63 -16.05 -36.86 26.82
N ARG A 64 -16.39 -38.03 26.28
CA ARG A 64 -15.65 -38.63 25.16
C ARG A 64 -15.96 -37.92 23.84
N ALA A 65 -17.22 -37.54 23.64
CA ALA A 65 -17.65 -36.71 22.52
C ALA A 65 -16.89 -35.38 22.46
N GLY A 66 -16.81 -34.67 23.59
CA GLY A 66 -16.06 -33.42 23.68
C GLY A 66 -14.59 -33.56 23.30
N ASN A 67 -13.92 -34.63 23.74
CA ASN A 67 -12.53 -34.89 23.36
C ASN A 67 -12.36 -35.09 21.84
N ILE A 68 -13.20 -35.93 21.22
CA ILE A 68 -13.15 -36.18 19.76
C ILE A 68 -13.42 -34.89 18.98
N CYS A 69 -14.38 -34.07 19.45
CA CYS A 69 -14.72 -32.81 18.79
C CYS A 69 -13.66 -31.72 19.02
N ASN A 70 -12.83 -31.81 20.05
CA ASN A 70 -11.69 -30.89 20.20
C ASN A 70 -10.65 -31.11 19.09
N ASP A 71 -10.37 -32.36 18.71
CA ASP A 71 -9.48 -32.66 17.57
C ASP A 71 -10.04 -32.06 16.26
N LEU A 72 -11.36 -32.09 16.08
CA LEU A 72 -12.01 -31.43 14.94
C LEU A 72 -11.91 -29.90 15.01
N ARG A 73 -12.05 -29.30 16.21
CA ARG A 73 -11.88 -27.86 16.40
C ARG A 73 -10.45 -27.41 16.09
N GLU A 74 -9.46 -28.19 16.52
CA GLU A 74 -8.05 -27.94 16.19
C GLU A 74 -7.85 -27.97 14.67
N LYS A 75 -8.38 -28.99 13.98
CA LYS A 75 -8.28 -29.08 12.52
C LYS A 75 -8.97 -27.91 11.80
N ALA A 76 -10.15 -27.48 12.27
CA ALA A 76 -10.85 -26.33 11.70
C ALA A 76 -10.03 -25.04 11.81
N ASN A 77 -9.33 -24.84 12.93
CA ASN A 77 -8.42 -23.71 13.11
C ASN A 77 -7.19 -23.81 12.20
N GLU A 78 -6.61 -25.01 12.07
CA GLU A 78 -5.44 -25.26 11.22
C GLU A 78 -5.72 -24.93 9.74
N ILE A 79 -6.89 -25.34 9.22
CA ILE A 79 -7.35 -25.01 7.86
C ILE A 79 -7.48 -23.49 7.67
N LYS A 80 -8.06 -22.79 8.66
CA LYS A 80 -8.20 -21.33 8.63
C LYS A 80 -6.87 -20.59 8.68
N GLU A 81 -5.92 -21.08 9.47
CA GLU A 81 -4.58 -20.49 9.56
C GLU A 81 -3.82 -20.67 8.25
N ASN A 82 -3.93 -21.85 7.62
CA ASN A 82 -3.33 -22.10 6.32
C ASN A 82 -3.92 -21.22 5.20
N GLU A 83 -5.24 -20.97 5.21
CA GLU A 83 -5.87 -20.00 4.30
C GLU A 83 -5.32 -18.59 4.49
N LYS A 84 -5.19 -18.12 5.74
CA LYS A 84 -4.61 -16.80 6.03
C LYS A 84 -3.16 -16.67 5.58
N VAL A 85 -2.34 -17.70 5.80
CA VAL A 85 -0.93 -17.70 5.38
C VAL A 85 -0.83 -17.67 3.85
N HIS A 86 -1.70 -18.41 3.16
CA HIS A 86 -1.76 -18.38 1.70
C HIS A 86 -2.20 -17.01 1.16
N ASP A 87 -3.20 -16.38 1.76
CA ASP A 87 -3.66 -15.03 1.40
C ASP A 87 -2.57 -13.97 1.61
N ILE A 88 -1.80 -14.06 2.70
CA ILE A 88 -0.67 -13.16 2.97
C ILE A 88 0.44 -13.36 1.93
N SER A 89 0.77 -14.61 1.60
CA SER A 89 1.77 -14.92 0.56
C SER A 89 1.34 -14.38 -0.80
N LEU A 90 0.09 -14.62 -1.18
CA LEU A 90 -0.48 -14.14 -2.45
C LEU A 90 -0.48 -12.61 -2.52
N SER A 91 -0.80 -11.94 -1.41
CA SER A 91 -0.76 -10.47 -1.33
C SER A 91 0.65 -9.93 -1.53
N ASN A 92 1.66 -10.56 -0.91
CA ASN A 92 3.06 -10.14 -1.07
C ASN A 92 3.54 -10.33 -2.52
N ASP A 93 3.21 -11.45 -3.15
CA ASP A 93 3.59 -11.73 -4.53
C ASP A 93 2.98 -10.72 -5.51
N ILE A 94 1.72 -10.34 -5.31
CA ILE A 94 1.05 -9.30 -6.10
C ILE A 94 1.72 -7.94 -5.88
N ASP A 95 2.06 -7.62 -4.63
CA ASP A 95 2.73 -6.37 -4.28
C ASP A 95 4.10 -6.24 -4.95
N GLU A 96 4.91 -7.30 -4.95
CA GLU A 96 6.22 -7.35 -5.63
C GLU A 96 6.09 -7.18 -7.15
N GLU A 97 5.09 -7.81 -7.75
CA GLU A 97 4.80 -7.73 -9.19
C GLU A 97 4.41 -6.28 -9.57
N ILE A 98 3.51 -5.65 -8.79
CA ILE A 98 3.15 -4.24 -9.00
C ILE A 98 4.37 -3.34 -8.84
N ASN A 99 5.20 -3.55 -7.82
CA ASN A 99 6.41 -2.73 -7.60
C ASN A 99 7.40 -2.88 -8.76
N THR A 100 7.54 -4.08 -9.33
CA THR A 100 8.38 -4.35 -10.50
C THR A 100 7.87 -3.58 -11.73
N PHE A 101 6.56 -3.65 -12.00
CA PHE A 101 5.93 -2.85 -13.05
C PHE A 101 6.20 -1.36 -12.89
N LEU A 102 6.02 -0.81 -11.68
CA LEU A 102 6.22 0.61 -11.40
C LEU A 102 7.69 1.03 -11.42
N THR A 103 8.63 0.09 -11.33
CA THR A 103 10.07 0.36 -11.51
C THR A 103 10.41 0.54 -12.98
N ASN A 104 9.76 -0.24 -13.87
CA ASN A 104 9.97 -0.16 -15.31
C ASN A 104 9.18 0.99 -15.96
N LYS A 105 7.97 1.28 -15.46
CA LYS A 105 7.12 2.39 -15.91
C LYS A 105 6.80 3.31 -14.74
N THR A 106 7.51 4.44 -14.65
CA THR A 106 7.35 5.38 -13.53
C THR A 106 6.03 6.16 -13.58
N LEU A 107 5.48 6.36 -14.77
CA LEU A 107 4.22 7.08 -14.99
C LEU A 107 3.36 6.37 -16.07
N PRO A 108 2.81 5.18 -15.76
CA PRO A 108 2.05 4.39 -16.74
C PRO A 108 0.76 5.10 -17.17
N THR A 109 0.27 4.82 -18.37
CA THR A 109 -1.03 5.34 -18.86
C THR A 109 -2.24 4.59 -18.29
N GLU A 110 -3.45 5.12 -18.46
CA GLU A 110 -4.69 4.39 -18.13
C GLU A 110 -4.75 3.03 -18.86
N SER A 111 -4.30 2.94 -20.12
CA SER A 111 -4.23 1.67 -20.84
C SER A 111 -3.22 0.70 -20.20
N ASP A 112 -2.04 1.19 -19.81
CA ASP A 112 -1.03 0.36 -19.16
C ASP A 112 -1.54 -0.24 -17.85
N ILE A 113 -2.22 0.58 -17.03
CA ILE A 113 -2.81 0.13 -15.76
C ILE A 113 -3.89 -0.91 -16.01
N ALA A 114 -4.79 -0.69 -16.97
CA ALA A 114 -5.88 -1.61 -17.29
C ALA A 114 -5.34 -2.96 -17.79
N ASP A 115 -4.36 -2.95 -18.69
CA ASP A 115 -3.79 -4.18 -19.25
C ASP A 115 -2.97 -4.95 -18.22
N TYR A 116 -2.19 -4.26 -17.39
CA TYR A 116 -1.44 -4.91 -16.33
C TYR A 116 -2.36 -5.47 -15.22
N SER A 117 -3.46 -4.78 -14.91
CA SER A 117 -4.45 -5.28 -13.95
C SER A 117 -5.14 -6.54 -14.45
N LYS A 118 -5.44 -6.65 -15.75
CA LYS A 118 -5.93 -7.90 -16.36
C LYS A 118 -4.89 -9.01 -16.26
N TYR A 119 -3.61 -8.72 -16.51
CA TYR A 119 -2.53 -9.68 -16.35
C TYR A 119 -2.46 -10.26 -14.92
N ILE A 120 -2.46 -9.39 -13.89
CA ILE A 120 -2.45 -9.82 -12.49
C ILE A 120 -3.72 -10.61 -12.15
N THR A 121 -4.88 -10.18 -12.65
CA THR A 121 -6.16 -10.90 -12.47
C THR A 121 -6.07 -12.32 -13.03
N LEU A 122 -5.52 -12.49 -14.23
CA LEU A 122 -5.35 -13.79 -14.87
C LEU A 122 -4.35 -14.68 -14.12
N LYS A 123 -3.28 -14.09 -13.58
CA LYS A 123 -2.21 -14.81 -12.89
C LYS A 123 -2.60 -15.24 -11.46
N TYR A 124 -3.32 -14.40 -10.73
CA TYR A 124 -3.58 -14.59 -9.29
C TYR A 124 -5.07 -14.71 -8.92
N GLY A 125 -6.00 -14.60 -9.88
CA GLY A 125 -7.44 -14.76 -9.64
C GLY A 125 -8.10 -13.62 -8.86
N VAL A 126 -7.42 -12.50 -8.68
CA VAL A 126 -7.91 -11.34 -7.90
C VAL A 126 -8.75 -10.41 -8.78
N SER A 127 -9.72 -9.69 -8.19
CA SER A 127 -10.56 -8.73 -8.90
C SER A 127 -9.74 -7.64 -9.61
N THR A 128 -9.94 -7.48 -10.93
CA THR A 128 -9.28 -6.45 -11.74
C THR A 128 -9.46 -5.05 -11.17
N LYS A 129 -10.67 -4.70 -10.72
CA LYS A 129 -10.94 -3.38 -10.13
C LYS A 129 -10.16 -3.13 -8.84
N LYS A 130 -9.91 -4.18 -8.05
CA LYS A 130 -9.13 -4.08 -6.81
C LYS A 130 -7.66 -3.79 -7.15
N ILE A 131 -7.11 -4.53 -8.11
CA ILE A 131 -5.74 -4.33 -8.59
C ILE A 131 -5.56 -2.95 -9.24
N GLU A 132 -6.48 -2.52 -10.08
CA GLU A 132 -6.44 -1.17 -10.69
C GLU A 132 -6.36 -0.08 -9.62
N LYS A 133 -7.22 -0.16 -8.58
CA LYS A 133 -7.20 0.80 -7.47
C LYS A 133 -5.87 0.77 -6.72
N GLU A 134 -5.32 -0.42 -6.47
CA GLU A 134 -4.05 -0.59 -5.77
C GLU A 134 -2.84 -0.04 -6.53
N ILE A 135 -2.79 -0.31 -7.85
CA ILE A 135 -1.77 0.26 -8.74
C ILE A 135 -1.89 1.80 -8.74
N ILE A 136 -3.09 2.35 -8.91
CA ILE A 136 -3.33 3.80 -8.93
C ILE A 136 -2.86 4.47 -7.64
N GLU A 137 -3.20 3.92 -6.48
CA GLU A 137 -2.79 4.48 -5.19
C GLU A 137 -1.27 4.43 -4.99
N LYS A 138 -0.61 3.33 -5.38
CA LYS A 138 0.86 3.26 -5.37
C LYS A 138 1.51 4.27 -6.30
N ILE A 139 0.95 4.50 -7.50
CA ILE A 139 1.46 5.54 -8.41
C ILE A 139 1.29 6.93 -7.78
N LYS A 140 0.12 7.25 -7.23
CA LYS A 140 -0.12 8.56 -6.58
C LYS A 140 0.87 8.82 -5.45
N LEU A 141 1.12 7.82 -4.60
CA LEU A 141 2.11 7.88 -3.53
C LEU A 141 3.52 8.14 -4.09
N LYS A 142 3.95 7.37 -5.10
CA LYS A 142 5.26 7.52 -5.73
C LYS A 142 5.44 8.90 -6.38
N VAL A 143 4.42 9.41 -7.08
CA VAL A 143 4.44 10.77 -7.67
C VAL A 143 4.58 11.83 -6.58
N LYS A 144 3.82 11.69 -5.48
CA LYS A 144 3.90 12.61 -4.33
C LYS A 144 5.29 12.58 -3.67
N GLU A 145 5.85 11.39 -3.47
CA GLU A 145 7.20 11.21 -2.92
C GLU A 145 8.27 11.85 -3.81
N ILE A 146 8.19 11.68 -5.13
CA ILE A 146 9.18 12.25 -6.05
C ILE A 146 9.05 13.78 -6.12
N ILE A 147 7.83 14.33 -6.18
CA ILE A 147 7.62 15.79 -6.13
C ILE A 147 8.20 16.35 -4.82
N GLY A 148 7.90 15.70 -3.70
CA GLY A 148 8.40 16.08 -2.38
C GLY A 148 9.93 16.02 -2.30
N GLY A 149 10.53 14.92 -2.76
CA GLY A 149 11.98 14.72 -2.81
C GLY A 149 12.69 15.79 -3.62
N LYS A 150 12.20 16.10 -4.82
CA LYS A 150 12.75 17.18 -5.66
C LYS A 150 12.67 18.54 -5.01
N LYS A 151 11.59 18.82 -4.29
CA LYS A 151 11.46 20.06 -3.54
C LYS A 151 12.51 20.14 -2.43
N ILE A 152 12.68 19.04 -1.67
CA ILE A 152 13.74 18.92 -0.67
C ILE A 152 15.12 19.16 -1.31
N ASP A 153 15.44 18.49 -2.41
CA ASP A 153 16.71 18.67 -3.11
C ASP A 153 16.93 20.13 -3.55
N GLY A 154 15.89 20.77 -4.08
CA GLY A 154 15.90 22.18 -4.43
C GLY A 154 16.17 23.09 -3.23
N GLU A 155 15.53 22.83 -2.09
CA GLU A 155 15.72 23.60 -0.86
C GLU A 155 17.10 23.35 -0.24
N ILE A 156 17.61 22.11 -0.23
CA ILE A 156 18.98 21.78 0.20
C ILE A 156 19.98 22.56 -0.66
N LYS A 157 19.80 22.54 -1.99
CA LYS A 157 20.69 23.24 -2.91
C LYS A 157 20.72 24.74 -2.61
N ARG A 158 19.57 25.36 -2.33
CA ARG A 158 19.48 26.78 -1.96
C ARG A 158 20.10 27.06 -0.60
N PHE A 159 19.83 26.21 0.39
CA PHE A 159 20.40 26.30 1.73
C PHE A 159 21.93 26.30 1.68
N LEU A 160 22.52 25.32 0.99
CA LEU A 160 23.97 25.19 0.85
C LEU A 160 24.62 26.28 -0.04
N THR A 161 23.84 26.98 -0.86
CA THR A 161 24.35 28.16 -1.57
C THR A 161 24.50 29.37 -0.63
N ARG A 162 23.63 29.49 0.38
CA ARG A 162 23.71 30.55 1.40
C ARG A 162 24.68 30.18 2.53
N TYR A 163 24.73 28.90 2.87
CA TYR A 163 25.56 28.32 3.93
C TYR A 163 26.43 27.20 3.36
N PRO A 164 27.54 27.50 2.68
CA PRO A 164 28.41 26.46 2.10
C PRO A 164 29.04 25.53 3.14
N GLN A 165 29.18 26.00 4.38
CA GLN A 165 29.63 25.23 5.54
C GLN A 165 28.65 25.46 6.70
N PRO A 166 27.48 24.81 6.68
CA PRO A 166 26.47 25.02 7.69
C PRO A 166 26.93 24.44 9.04
N THR A 167 26.65 25.15 10.12
CA THR A 167 26.80 24.63 11.47
C THR A 167 25.68 23.64 11.80
N GLN A 168 25.81 22.89 12.89
CA GLN A 168 24.75 21.99 13.35
C GLN A 168 23.43 22.74 13.64
N THR A 169 23.52 23.96 14.15
CA THR A 169 22.35 24.83 14.39
C THR A 169 21.66 25.20 13.08
N ASP A 170 22.42 25.60 12.06
CA ASP A 170 21.87 25.93 10.74
C ASP A 170 21.14 24.73 10.12
N VAL A 171 21.69 23.52 10.28
CA VAL A 171 21.07 22.28 9.80
C VAL A 171 19.77 21.98 10.55
N ASN A 172 19.76 22.15 11.87
CA ASN A 172 18.55 21.93 12.68
C ASN A 172 17.44 22.94 12.31
N ASP A 173 17.80 24.20 12.12
CA ASP A 173 16.88 25.26 11.71
C ASP A 173 16.30 24.97 10.31
N PHE A 174 17.14 24.48 9.39
CA PHE A 174 16.69 24.03 8.08
C PHE A 174 15.73 22.82 8.16
N ILE A 175 16.01 21.82 9.00
CA ILE A 175 15.10 20.67 9.21
C ILE A 175 13.73 21.14 9.71
N ASN A 176 13.71 22.06 10.68
CA ASN A 176 12.47 22.67 11.18
C ASN A 176 11.70 23.38 10.06
N TYR A 177 12.41 24.10 9.18
CA TYR A 177 11.81 24.71 7.99
C TYR A 177 11.20 23.67 7.04
N ILE A 178 11.87 22.54 6.76
CA ILE A 178 11.29 21.49 5.90
C ILE A 178 10.06 20.84 6.58
N HIS A 179 10.03 20.73 7.92
CA HIS A 179 8.83 20.25 8.63
C HIS A 179 7.64 21.19 8.45
N LEU A 180 7.88 22.51 8.46
CA LEU A 180 6.84 23.51 8.19
C LEU A 180 6.28 23.40 6.76
N LEU A 181 7.05 22.89 5.80
CA LEU A 181 6.59 22.61 4.44
C LEU A 181 5.63 21.41 4.36
N LYS A 182 5.37 20.71 5.47
CA LYS A 182 4.54 19.50 5.54
C LYS A 182 4.97 18.41 4.56
N LEU A 183 6.26 18.38 4.23
CA LEU A 183 6.84 17.28 3.48
C LEU A 183 7.04 16.12 4.46
N ASN A 184 6.64 14.90 4.11
CA ASN A 184 6.87 13.74 4.97
C ASN A 184 8.29 13.22 4.72
N PHE A 185 9.21 13.40 5.67
CA PHE A 185 10.60 12.94 5.55
C PHE A 185 11.16 12.52 6.90
N GLN A 186 12.13 11.60 6.87
CA GLN A 186 12.88 11.22 8.05
C GLN A 186 14.05 12.19 8.25
N GLU A 187 14.18 12.77 9.45
CA GLU A 187 15.21 13.77 9.75
C GLU A 187 16.63 13.26 9.48
N GLU A 188 16.91 12.01 9.84
CA GLU A 188 18.23 11.41 9.62
C GLU A 188 18.56 11.29 8.13
N LYS A 189 17.58 10.91 7.30
CA LYS A 189 17.76 10.92 5.84
C LYS A 189 18.01 12.33 5.31
N LEU A 190 17.30 13.33 5.84
CA LEU A 190 17.50 14.72 5.43
C LEU A 190 18.91 15.23 5.78
N ARG A 191 19.43 14.90 6.97
CA ARG A 191 20.82 15.19 7.36
C ARG A 191 21.82 14.56 6.40
N GLN A 192 21.61 13.30 6.05
CA GLN A 192 22.46 12.58 5.09
C GLN A 192 22.42 13.22 3.69
N LEU A 193 21.25 13.67 3.22
CA LEU A 193 21.12 14.34 1.93
C LEU A 193 21.85 15.70 1.92
N ILE A 194 21.74 16.49 2.99
CA ILE A 194 22.48 17.76 3.14
C ILE A 194 23.98 17.50 3.09
N GLU A 195 24.47 16.52 3.86
CA GLU A 195 25.89 16.18 3.90
C GLU A 195 26.39 15.65 2.56
N LYS A 196 25.61 14.79 1.89
CA LYS A 196 25.92 14.28 0.55
C LYS A 196 26.07 15.41 -0.46
N GLU A 197 25.12 16.34 -0.53
CA GLU A 197 25.18 17.49 -1.44
C GLU A 197 26.35 18.43 -1.07
N ARG A 198 26.62 18.65 0.22
CA ARG A 198 27.75 19.46 0.68
C ARG A 198 29.09 18.86 0.23
N LEU A 199 29.27 17.55 0.42
CA LEU A 199 30.45 16.83 -0.05
C LEU A 199 30.54 16.84 -1.58
N PHE A 200 29.42 16.64 -2.28
CA PHE A 200 29.38 16.71 -3.74
C PHE A 200 29.92 18.05 -4.25
N ARG A 201 29.41 19.18 -3.73
CA ARG A 201 29.90 20.53 -4.07
C ARG A 201 31.37 20.78 -3.72
N LYS A 202 31.87 20.13 -2.67
CA LYS A 202 33.26 20.26 -2.23
C LYS A 202 34.24 19.57 -3.20
N PHE A 203 33.81 18.47 -3.82
CA PHE A 203 34.68 17.58 -4.59
C PHE A 203 34.39 17.55 -6.10
N HIS A 204 33.28 18.12 -6.57
CA HIS A 204 32.89 18.15 -7.99
C HIS A 204 32.60 19.58 -8.44
N GLU A 205 33.08 19.94 -9.65
CA GLU A 205 32.55 21.08 -10.40
C GLU A 205 31.09 20.80 -10.80
N PRO A 206 30.24 21.83 -10.97
CA PRO A 206 28.82 21.64 -11.26
C PRO A 206 28.64 20.89 -12.59
N ILE A 207 28.26 19.62 -12.52
CA ILE A 207 27.83 18.84 -13.67
C ILE A 207 26.33 19.05 -13.82
N GLU A 208 25.93 19.86 -14.80
CA GLU A 208 24.56 19.98 -15.27
C GLU A 208 24.27 18.86 -16.29
N ALA A 209 23.95 17.67 -15.82
CA ALA A 209 23.22 16.69 -16.62
C ALA A 209 22.62 15.64 -15.69
N VAL A 210 21.38 15.86 -15.27
CA VAL A 210 20.54 14.79 -14.72
C VAL A 210 19.64 14.37 -15.87
N GLU A 211 19.67 13.08 -16.24
CA GLU A 211 18.67 12.50 -17.14
C GLU A 211 17.28 12.81 -16.59
N THR A 212 16.51 13.60 -17.34
CA THR A 212 15.17 13.98 -16.94
C THR A 212 14.23 12.80 -17.19
N SER A 213 13.72 12.21 -16.10
CA SER A 213 12.71 11.14 -16.18
C SER A 213 11.38 11.67 -16.76
N GLU A 214 10.50 10.79 -17.24
CA GLU A 214 9.14 11.17 -17.69
C GLU A 214 8.37 11.91 -16.59
N LEU A 215 8.56 11.48 -15.35
CA LEU A 215 7.98 12.11 -14.18
C LEU A 215 8.61 13.50 -13.93
N ASP A 216 9.85 13.72 -14.37
CA ASP A 216 10.48 15.03 -14.30
C ASP A 216 9.82 16.03 -15.23
N HIS A 217 9.55 15.63 -16.46
CA HIS A 217 8.78 16.42 -17.41
C HIS A 217 7.37 16.71 -16.89
N PHE A 218 6.72 15.75 -16.23
CA PHE A 218 5.41 15.95 -15.61
C PHE A 218 5.44 17.00 -14.49
N VAL A 219 6.43 16.93 -13.59
CA VAL A 219 6.57 17.90 -12.50
C VAL A 219 6.86 19.30 -13.03
N ASP A 220 7.75 19.43 -14.00
CA ASP A 220 8.07 20.73 -14.60
C ASP A 220 6.88 21.30 -15.38
N PHE A 221 6.11 20.44 -16.04
CA PHE A 221 4.86 20.85 -16.68
C PHE A 221 3.86 21.44 -15.67
N ILE A 222 3.64 20.78 -14.52
CA ILE A 222 2.75 21.29 -13.46
C ILE A 222 3.25 22.64 -12.91
N LYS A 223 4.56 22.79 -12.70
CA LYS A 223 5.14 24.04 -12.19
C LYS A 223 4.95 25.22 -13.12
N ASN A 224 5.11 24.98 -14.43
CA ASN A 224 5.15 26.03 -15.43
C ASN A 224 3.76 26.45 -15.94
N HIS A 225 2.70 25.70 -15.62
CA HIS A 225 1.33 26.02 -16.04
C HIS A 225 0.49 26.55 -14.86
N PRO A 226 0.10 27.83 -14.88
CA PRO A 226 -0.67 28.42 -13.77
C PRO A 226 -2.13 27.95 -13.75
N GLU A 227 -2.71 27.56 -14.89
CA GLU A 227 -4.12 27.21 -14.98
C GLU A 227 -4.38 25.71 -14.75
N LYS A 228 -5.18 25.38 -13.72
CA LYS A 228 -5.58 23.99 -13.41
C LYS A 228 -6.28 23.32 -14.60
N LYS A 229 -7.05 24.07 -15.39
CA LYS A 229 -7.77 23.56 -16.57
C LYS A 229 -6.82 23.06 -17.66
N GLU A 230 -5.72 23.76 -17.90
CA GLU A 230 -4.71 23.36 -18.88
C GLU A 230 -4.00 22.09 -18.43
N ILE A 231 -3.65 22.01 -17.14
CA ILE A 231 -3.05 20.82 -16.55
C ILE A 231 -3.99 19.61 -16.70
N LYS A 232 -5.27 19.75 -16.33
CA LYS A 232 -6.28 18.68 -16.51
C LYS A 232 -6.36 18.21 -17.95
N LYS A 233 -6.40 19.14 -18.92
CA LYS A 233 -6.52 18.80 -20.34
C LYS A 233 -5.28 18.06 -20.85
N ALA A 234 -4.09 18.44 -20.39
CA ALA A 234 -2.86 17.73 -20.72
C ALA A 234 -2.82 16.33 -20.10
N MET A 235 -3.20 16.19 -18.83
CA MET A 235 -3.31 14.89 -18.16
C MET A 235 -4.32 13.97 -18.85
N GLN A 236 -5.44 14.50 -19.33
CA GLN A 236 -6.41 13.73 -20.13
C GLN A 236 -5.81 13.24 -21.45
N LYS A 237 -5.09 14.11 -22.17
CA LYS A 237 -4.44 13.74 -23.43
C LYS A 237 -3.34 12.68 -23.26
N GLN A 238 -2.68 12.68 -22.11
CA GLN A 238 -1.61 11.72 -21.78
C GLN A 238 -2.14 10.47 -21.06
N GLU A 239 -3.46 10.34 -20.89
CA GLU A 239 -4.06 9.22 -20.14
C GLU A 239 -3.54 9.12 -18.69
N LEU A 240 -3.36 10.26 -18.03
CA LEU A 240 -2.89 10.41 -16.65
C LEU A 240 -3.98 10.92 -15.69
N SER A 241 -5.23 10.93 -16.15
CA SER A 241 -6.34 11.50 -15.35
C SER A 241 -6.58 10.73 -14.05
N TYR A 242 -6.21 9.45 -14.00
CA TYR A 242 -6.27 8.64 -12.79
C TYR A 242 -5.54 9.24 -11.58
N LEU A 243 -4.48 10.05 -11.80
CA LEU A 243 -3.73 10.71 -10.72
C LEU A 243 -4.58 11.71 -9.94
N ILE A 244 -5.57 12.30 -10.60
CA ILE A 244 -6.47 13.31 -10.04
C ILE A 244 -7.91 12.80 -9.94
N LYS A 245 -8.17 11.51 -10.18
CA LYS A 245 -9.49 10.91 -9.97
C LYS A 245 -9.64 10.43 -8.51
N ASP A 246 -10.76 10.74 -7.90
CA ASP A 246 -11.27 10.19 -6.65
C ASP A 246 -12.60 9.45 -6.87
N GLU A 247 -13.26 8.98 -5.80
CA GLU A 247 -14.52 8.23 -5.87
C GLU A 247 -15.69 9.03 -6.50
N SER A 248 -15.57 10.37 -6.56
CA SER A 248 -16.55 11.28 -7.17
C SER A 248 -16.20 11.71 -8.59
N GLY A 249 -15.00 11.34 -9.09
CA GLY A 249 -14.53 11.67 -10.44
C GLY A 249 -13.24 12.49 -10.40
N VAL A 250 -13.03 13.39 -11.38
CA VAL A 250 -11.81 14.20 -11.45
C VAL A 250 -11.83 15.29 -10.37
N SER A 251 -11.00 15.11 -9.35
CA SER A 251 -10.81 15.96 -8.17
C SER A 251 -9.91 17.16 -8.47
N ASP A 252 -10.40 18.36 -8.15
CA ASP A 252 -9.57 19.56 -8.13
C ASP A 252 -8.63 19.60 -6.91
N ASP A 253 -8.94 18.85 -5.86
CA ASP A 253 -8.21 18.89 -4.60
C ASP A 253 -6.86 18.20 -4.72
N LEU A 254 -6.81 17.00 -5.32
CA LEU A 254 -5.56 16.29 -5.60
C LEU A 254 -4.65 17.08 -6.54
N LEU A 255 -5.23 17.74 -7.54
CA LEU A 255 -4.46 18.61 -8.43
C LEU A 255 -3.90 19.84 -7.68
N SER A 256 -4.65 20.37 -6.73
CA SER A 256 -4.21 21.48 -5.87
C SER A 256 -3.05 21.03 -4.98
N GLU A 257 -3.15 19.84 -4.38
CA GLU A 257 -2.10 19.24 -3.56
C GLU A 257 -0.80 19.07 -4.35
N PHE A 258 -0.85 18.48 -5.55
CA PHE A 258 0.34 18.35 -6.40
C PHE A 258 0.94 19.70 -6.76
N LYS A 259 0.09 20.71 -7.02
CA LYS A 259 0.55 22.06 -7.36
C LYS A 259 1.19 22.76 -6.16
N GLU A 260 0.61 22.67 -4.97
CA GLU A 260 1.19 23.22 -3.73
C GLU A 260 2.51 22.53 -3.35
N LEU A 261 2.58 21.21 -3.56
CA LEU A 261 3.82 20.45 -3.39
C LEU A 261 4.88 20.89 -4.40
N ALA A 262 4.51 21.11 -5.67
CA ALA A 262 5.43 21.53 -6.72
C ALA A 262 5.83 23.01 -6.64
N THR A 263 4.96 23.88 -6.12
CA THR A 263 5.12 25.34 -6.03
C THR A 263 4.67 25.85 -4.65
N PRO A 264 5.58 26.00 -3.67
CA PRO A 264 5.21 26.54 -2.37
C PRO A 264 4.85 28.04 -2.44
N ASN A 265 3.88 28.44 -1.62
CA ASN A 265 3.59 29.86 -1.37
C ASN A 265 4.65 30.44 -0.40
N GLU A 266 5.72 31.02 -0.95
CA GLU A 266 6.81 31.63 -0.16
C GLU A 266 6.33 32.76 0.79
N ARG A 267 5.15 33.35 0.55
CA ARG A 267 4.60 34.42 1.41
C ARG A 267 4.11 33.91 2.77
N ASP A 268 3.34 32.82 2.79
CA ASP A 268 2.76 32.29 4.04
C ASP A 268 3.83 31.74 4.99
N MET A 269 4.95 31.27 4.43
CA MET A 269 6.08 30.81 5.22
C MET A 269 6.95 31.93 5.77
N ARG A 270 6.94 33.10 5.15
CA ARG A 270 7.77 34.22 5.59
C ARG A 270 7.38 34.66 7.01
N ASP A 271 6.09 34.89 7.25
CA ASP A 271 5.59 35.34 8.55
C ASP A 271 5.81 34.27 9.63
N THR A 272 5.67 32.99 9.26
CA THR A 272 5.93 31.85 10.15
C THR A 272 7.42 31.75 10.52
N LEU A 273 8.33 31.93 9.54
CA LEU A 273 9.77 31.92 9.77
C LEU A 273 10.23 33.15 10.57
N GLU A 274 9.63 34.32 10.35
CA GLU A 274 9.89 35.53 11.14
C GLU A 274 9.46 35.33 12.60
N GLY A 275 8.28 34.74 12.85
CA GLY A 275 7.77 34.42 14.19
C GLY A 275 8.59 33.39 14.96
N LEU A 276 9.27 32.48 14.27
CA LEU A 276 10.15 31.47 14.86
C LEU A 276 11.62 31.92 14.99
N GLY A 277 11.94 33.17 14.63
CA GLY A 277 13.32 33.67 14.66
C GLY A 277 14.22 33.14 13.53
N LEU A 278 13.66 32.38 12.58
CA LEU A 278 14.33 31.74 11.45
C LEU A 278 14.45 32.66 10.22
N LYS A 279 14.46 33.97 10.44
CA LYS A 279 14.52 34.99 9.37
C LYS A 279 15.73 34.87 8.44
N HIS A 280 16.78 34.19 8.91
CA HIS A 280 18.00 33.94 8.13
C HIS A 280 17.77 32.92 6.99
N LEU A 281 16.72 32.09 7.07
CA LEU A 281 16.30 31.17 6.02
C LEU A 281 15.40 31.84 4.96
N ILE A 282 14.93 33.07 5.19
CA ILE A 282 14.07 33.80 4.25
C ILE A 282 14.87 34.30 3.04
N ARG A 283 14.29 34.14 1.84
CA ARG A 283 14.87 34.63 0.59
C ARG A 283 14.91 36.15 0.59
N LYS A 284 16.11 36.75 0.55
CA LYS A 284 16.26 38.18 0.23
C LYS A 284 16.10 38.34 -1.30
N LYS A 285 15.22 39.25 -1.71
CA LYS A 285 15.04 39.63 -3.11
C LYS A 285 16.25 40.40 -3.62
#